data_AF-A0A6B1ART4-F1
#
_entry.id   AF-A0A6B1ART4-F1
#
_cell.length_a   1.000
_cell.length_b   1.000
_cell.length_c   1.000
_cell.angle_alpha   90.00
_cell.angle_beta   90.00
_cell.angle_gamma   90.00
#
_symmetry.space_group_name_H-M   'P 1'
#
loop_
_entity.id
_entity.type
_entity.pdbx_description
1 polymer ?
#
loop_
_entity_poly.entity_id
_entity_poly.type
_entity_poly.pdbx_seq_one_letter_code
_entity_poly.pdbx_strand_id
1 'polypeptide(L)'
;MSNVLSIAREESRLWLRSRLALFALLIFAVLLAAVSIATSLRMSEEHRERSEQQALAEETFLSQPDRHPHRMVHYGHYVFRTPPPLAMIDPGVDSVTGQSIFLEGHRQNTAMFADARAGADLGGFEGLTAALVYQLFVPLLLIAIGHGVFIREREENTLAPLLAQGVTGNELYAGKWIALAGVTLALLLPLAIVSAAAVVRGEALLASFGVIGLYALYLFVWCGLILLVSALVRSRALSLGILALFWLASALIVPRMAVESAVSAMPAPGKIETDLRMQAELREVGDGHNAGAPQFMQLRANLLVQYDVERVEDLPVNFRGVVSEVAEADVTEVMNRFAEERMEFEVRQARFAESFGWLSPVVAVSAGSRALSGTDLATHHRFLREAEDVRFDFVQGLNRVHAEQLAYNDDINRSLNEEANRRTRMSAENWNVLDEFSFQPAAADERLARAGTPLGMLSAWLLLLTAGGVGAARRMQP
;
A
#
# COMPACT_ATOMS: atom_id res chain seq x y z
N MET A 1 -18.99 -5.33 43.84
CA MET A 1 -18.69 -5.28 42.38
C MET A 1 -19.84 -4.56 41.71
N SER A 2 -19.59 -3.69 40.75
CA SER A 2 -20.67 -3.10 39.92
C SER A 2 -21.43 -4.22 39.20
N ASN A 3 -22.76 -4.10 39.08
CA ASN A 3 -23.63 -5.04 38.36
C ASN A 3 -23.08 -5.36 36.97
N VAL A 4 -22.58 -4.32 36.28
CA VAL A 4 -21.97 -4.40 34.95
C VAL A 4 -20.80 -5.40 34.91
N LEU A 5 -19.88 -5.33 35.89
CA LEU A 5 -18.71 -6.21 35.94
C LEU A 5 -19.10 -7.65 36.31
N SER A 6 -20.14 -7.83 37.13
CA SER A 6 -20.67 -9.16 37.44
C SER A 6 -21.26 -9.82 36.20
N ILE A 7 -22.07 -9.08 35.44
CA ILE A 7 -22.67 -9.54 34.18
C ILE A 7 -21.57 -9.90 33.18
N ALA A 8 -20.56 -9.03 33.02
CA ALA A 8 -19.44 -9.28 32.12
C ALA A 8 -18.70 -10.57 32.49
N ARG A 9 -18.40 -10.75 33.79
CA ARG A 9 -17.71 -11.93 34.30
C ARG A 9 -18.49 -13.22 34.08
N GLU A 10 -19.80 -13.21 34.35
CA GLU A 10 -20.63 -14.40 34.17
C GLU A 10 -20.81 -14.76 32.69
N GLU A 11 -20.95 -13.76 31.81
CA GLU A 11 -20.99 -14.00 30.37
C GLU A 11 -19.68 -14.62 29.86
N SER A 12 -18.54 -14.08 30.27
CA SER A 12 -17.23 -14.67 29.93
C SER A 12 -17.08 -16.09 30.50
N ARG A 13 -17.53 -16.35 31.73
CA ARG A 13 -17.52 -17.69 32.34
C ARG A 13 -18.37 -18.68 31.54
N LEU A 14 -19.52 -18.24 31.05
CA LEU A 14 -20.41 -19.08 30.25
C LEU A 14 -19.75 -19.49 28.93
N TRP A 15 -19.12 -18.56 28.22
CA TRP A 15 -18.37 -18.88 27.00
C TRP A 15 -17.17 -19.79 27.27
N LEU A 16 -16.43 -19.54 28.35
CA LEU A 16 -15.30 -20.41 28.77
C LEU A 16 -15.75 -21.82 29.19
N ARG A 17 -17.02 -22.03 29.57
CA ARG A 17 -17.56 -23.38 29.85
C ARG A 17 -18.04 -24.09 28.60
N SER A 18 -18.32 -23.35 27.52
CA SER A 18 -18.72 -23.93 26.25
C SER A 18 -17.51 -24.51 25.54
N ARG A 19 -17.42 -25.85 25.49
CA ARG A 19 -16.36 -26.56 24.74
C ARG A 19 -16.30 -26.10 23.30
N LEU A 20 -17.46 -25.89 22.66
CA LEU A 20 -17.54 -25.43 21.27
C LEU A 20 -16.93 -24.04 21.10
N ALA A 21 -17.25 -23.08 21.98
CA ALA A 21 -16.71 -21.73 21.90
C ALA A 21 -15.20 -21.71 22.14
N LEU A 22 -14.72 -22.51 23.10
CA LEU A 22 -13.29 -22.68 23.35
C LEU A 22 -12.55 -23.31 22.16
N PHE A 23 -13.09 -24.39 21.58
CA PHE A 23 -12.49 -25.03 20.41
C PHE A 23 -12.47 -24.09 19.20
N ALA A 24 -13.56 -23.35 18.95
CA ALA A 24 -13.60 -22.36 17.89
C ALA A 24 -12.55 -21.26 18.10
N LEU A 25 -12.48 -20.69 19.31
CA LEU A 25 -11.50 -19.66 19.65
C LEU A 25 -10.06 -20.17 19.55
N LEU A 26 -9.79 -21.39 19.99
CA LEU A 26 -8.47 -22.01 19.93
C LEU A 26 -8.05 -22.28 18.48
N ILE A 27 -8.92 -22.92 17.68
CA ILE A 27 -8.64 -23.19 16.25
C ILE A 27 -8.36 -21.88 15.54
N PHE A 28 -9.16 -20.86 15.81
CA PHE A 28 -9.01 -19.55 15.19
C PHE A 28 -7.73 -18.83 15.64
N ALA A 29 -7.38 -18.92 16.92
CA ALA A 29 -6.12 -18.37 17.44
C ALA A 29 -4.90 -19.07 16.83
N VAL A 30 -4.95 -20.40 16.68
CA VAL A 30 -3.90 -21.18 16.01
C VAL A 30 -3.80 -20.81 14.53
N LEU A 31 -4.93 -20.68 13.84
CA LEU A 31 -4.96 -20.25 12.44
C LEU A 31 -4.39 -18.84 12.27
N LEU A 32 -4.81 -17.89 13.12
CA LEU A 32 -4.29 -16.53 13.13
C LEU A 32 -2.78 -16.50 13.35
N ALA A 33 -2.29 -17.26 14.34
CA ALA A 33 -0.86 -17.36 14.62
C ALA A 33 -0.10 -17.98 13.43
N ALA A 34 -0.60 -19.07 12.86
CA ALA A 34 0.03 -19.75 11.73
C ALA A 34 0.10 -18.85 10.49
N VAL A 35 -1.01 -18.20 10.12
CA VAL A 35 -1.05 -17.26 8.98
C VAL A 35 -0.12 -16.09 9.24
N SER A 36 -0.15 -15.50 10.44
CA SER A 36 0.70 -14.37 10.79
C SER A 36 2.20 -14.71 10.74
N ILE A 37 2.58 -15.89 11.24
CA ILE A 37 3.96 -16.38 11.17
C ILE A 37 4.35 -16.62 9.71
N ALA A 38 3.49 -17.27 8.92
CA ALA A 38 3.75 -17.54 7.51
C ALA A 38 3.92 -16.23 6.70
N THR A 39 3.01 -15.27 6.85
CA THR A 39 3.12 -13.95 6.20
C THR A 39 4.37 -13.22 6.67
N SER A 40 4.69 -13.24 7.98
CA SER A 40 5.91 -12.64 8.52
C SER A 40 7.17 -13.26 7.91
N LEU A 41 7.28 -14.59 7.84
CA LEU A 41 8.43 -15.26 7.24
C LEU A 41 8.57 -14.90 5.75
N ARG A 42 7.47 -14.95 5.00
CA ARG A 42 7.43 -14.57 3.59
C ARG A 42 7.91 -13.13 3.37
N MET A 43 7.37 -12.16 4.11
CA MET A 43 7.77 -10.75 3.98
C MET A 43 9.21 -10.51 4.42
N SER A 44 9.74 -11.30 5.36
CA SER A 44 11.15 -11.22 5.76
C SER A 44 12.08 -11.63 4.63
N GLU A 45 11.71 -12.72 3.95
CA GLU A 45 12.49 -13.26 2.84
C GLU A 45 12.46 -12.30 1.65
N GLU A 46 11.28 -11.80 1.27
CA GLU A 46 11.14 -10.81 0.21
C GLU A 46 11.93 -9.53 0.50
N HIS A 47 11.97 -9.08 1.76
CA HIS A 47 12.79 -7.92 2.15
C HIS A 47 14.28 -8.20 1.96
N ARG A 48 14.76 -9.37 2.39
CA ARG A 48 16.16 -9.77 2.25
C ARG A 48 16.56 -9.91 0.79
N GLU A 49 15.79 -10.66 0.00
CA GLU A 49 16.06 -10.89 -1.42
C GLU A 49 16.11 -9.57 -2.21
N ARG A 50 15.14 -8.66 -1.99
CA ARG A 50 15.13 -7.37 -2.70
C ARG A 50 16.27 -6.46 -2.27
N SER A 51 16.69 -6.52 -1.00
CA SER A 51 17.85 -5.76 -0.53
C SER A 51 19.16 -6.28 -1.15
N GLU A 52 19.31 -7.60 -1.23
CA GLU A 52 20.45 -8.25 -1.91
C GLU A 52 20.46 -7.91 -3.41
N GLN A 53 19.29 -7.91 -4.06
CA GLN A 53 19.15 -7.53 -5.48
C GLN A 53 19.47 -6.06 -5.73
N GLN A 54 19.07 -5.15 -4.83
CA GLN A 54 19.42 -3.74 -4.90
C GLN A 54 20.95 -3.55 -4.84
N ALA A 55 21.60 -4.15 -3.84
CA ALA A 55 23.05 -4.08 -3.69
C ALA A 55 23.80 -4.66 -4.90
N LEU A 56 23.34 -5.80 -5.43
CA LEU A 56 23.93 -6.42 -6.62
C LEU A 56 23.74 -5.55 -7.87
N ALA A 57 22.57 -4.94 -8.05
CA ALA A 57 22.30 -4.05 -9.19
C ALA A 57 23.18 -2.81 -9.16
N GLU A 58 23.46 -2.28 -7.97
CA GLU A 58 24.36 -1.15 -7.76
C GLU A 58 25.82 -1.55 -8.02
N GLU A 59 26.29 -2.63 -7.41
CA GLU A 59 27.65 -3.16 -7.63
C GLU A 59 27.89 -3.45 -9.13
N THR A 60 26.92 -4.07 -9.80
CA THR A 60 27.04 -4.41 -11.23
C THR A 60 27.14 -3.15 -12.11
N PHE A 61 26.40 -2.09 -11.77
CA PHE A 61 26.48 -0.81 -12.47
C PHE A 61 27.83 -0.13 -12.25
N LEU A 62 28.26 -0.03 -10.99
CA LEU A 62 29.53 0.62 -10.62
C LEU A 62 30.75 -0.14 -11.15
N SER A 63 30.67 -1.47 -11.28
CA SER A 63 31.75 -2.30 -11.83
C SER A 63 31.89 -2.25 -13.35
N GLN A 64 31.04 -1.48 -14.06
CA GLN A 64 31.13 -1.39 -15.51
C GLN A 64 32.50 -0.84 -15.93
N PRO A 65 33.14 -1.43 -16.96
CA PRO A 65 34.44 -0.98 -17.42
C PRO A 65 34.34 0.38 -18.12
N ASP A 66 35.49 0.89 -18.55
CA ASP A 66 35.56 2.09 -19.38
C ASP A 66 34.64 1.98 -20.61
N ARG A 67 33.67 2.89 -20.68
CA ARG A 67 32.59 2.90 -21.65
C ARG A 67 32.30 4.33 -22.08
N HIS A 68 31.60 4.45 -23.20
CA HIS A 68 31.06 5.73 -23.63
C HIS A 68 29.92 6.13 -22.68
N PRO A 69 29.83 7.37 -22.16
CA PRO A 69 28.79 7.78 -21.22
C PRO A 69 27.37 7.49 -21.71
N HIS A 70 27.06 7.83 -22.96
CA HIS A 70 25.78 7.45 -23.56
C HIS A 70 25.49 5.94 -23.58
N ARG A 71 26.49 5.05 -23.64
CA ARG A 71 26.25 3.60 -23.51
C ARG A 71 25.90 3.18 -22.07
N MET A 72 26.34 3.93 -21.06
CA MET A 72 25.96 3.70 -19.68
C MET A 72 24.50 4.10 -19.40
N VAL A 73 24.01 5.14 -20.08
CA VAL A 73 22.61 5.57 -20.03
C VAL A 73 21.65 4.45 -20.43
N HIS A 74 22.01 3.65 -21.44
CA HIS A 74 21.24 2.48 -21.91
C HIS A 74 21.58 1.18 -21.17
N TYR A 75 22.74 1.12 -20.51
CA TYR A 75 23.06 -0.03 -19.65
C TYR A 75 22.10 -0.08 -18.46
N GLY A 76 21.79 1.10 -17.91
CA GLY A 76 20.75 1.30 -16.91
C GLY A 76 21.05 0.67 -15.56
N HIS A 77 20.12 0.84 -14.63
CA HIS A 77 20.20 0.34 -13.26
C HIS A 77 18.82 -0.14 -12.78
N TYR A 78 18.78 -1.05 -11.82
CA TYR A 78 17.51 -1.51 -11.24
C TYR A 78 17.33 -0.93 -9.85
N VAL A 79 16.14 -0.38 -9.60
CA VAL A 79 15.70 -0.04 -8.24
C VAL A 79 14.62 -1.01 -7.76
N PHE A 80 14.74 -1.43 -6.50
CA PHE A 80 13.85 -2.38 -5.85
C PHE A 80 13.11 -1.74 -4.69
N ARG A 81 11.83 -2.08 -4.55
CA ARG A 81 11.02 -1.68 -3.42
C ARG A 81 10.92 -2.81 -2.40
N THR A 82 11.61 -2.66 -1.29
CA THR A 82 11.48 -3.58 -0.15
C THR A 82 10.11 -3.42 0.53
N PRO A 83 9.46 -4.50 0.97
CA PRO A 83 8.20 -4.41 1.68
C PRO A 83 8.44 -3.74 3.06
N PRO A 84 7.58 -2.81 3.49
CA PRO A 84 7.71 -2.20 4.81
C PRO A 84 7.45 -3.23 5.93
N PRO A 85 7.95 -3.01 7.16
CA PRO A 85 7.81 -3.99 8.23
C PRO A 85 6.35 -4.43 8.51
N LEU A 86 5.39 -3.50 8.46
CA LEU A 86 3.96 -3.80 8.66
C LEU A 86 3.27 -4.49 7.47
N ALA A 87 3.94 -4.69 6.32
CA ALA A 87 3.43 -5.52 5.23
C ALA A 87 3.19 -6.98 5.67
N MET A 88 3.82 -7.43 6.77
CA MET A 88 3.53 -8.73 7.39
C MET A 88 2.09 -8.86 7.92
N ILE A 89 1.39 -7.74 8.12
CA ILE A 89 -0.02 -7.71 8.48
C ILE A 89 -0.85 -7.54 7.21
N ASP A 90 -0.58 -6.48 6.46
CA ASP A 90 -1.31 -6.12 5.24
C ASP A 90 -0.32 -5.75 4.11
N PRO A 91 -0.06 -6.66 3.16
CA PRO A 91 0.81 -6.39 2.01
C PRO A 91 0.15 -5.44 1.00
N GLY A 92 -1.14 -5.11 1.15
CA GLY A 92 -1.83 -4.10 0.37
C GLY A 92 -1.69 -4.27 -1.14
N VAL A 93 -1.31 -3.19 -1.82
CA VAL A 93 -1.21 -3.16 -3.29
C VAL A 93 0.04 -3.88 -3.80
N ASP A 94 1.00 -4.24 -2.94
CA ASP A 94 2.28 -4.84 -3.36
C ASP A 94 2.10 -6.17 -4.09
N SER A 95 1.02 -6.89 -3.79
CA SER A 95 0.64 -8.12 -4.48
C SER A 95 0.29 -7.94 -5.97
N VAL A 96 -0.14 -6.74 -6.36
CA VAL A 96 -0.61 -6.43 -7.73
C VAL A 96 0.21 -5.36 -8.43
N THR A 97 1.03 -4.62 -7.69
CA THR A 97 1.98 -3.64 -8.21
C THR A 97 3.36 -4.27 -8.40
N GLY A 98 4.15 -3.77 -9.35
CA GLY A 98 5.52 -4.22 -9.52
C GLY A 98 6.41 -3.89 -8.31
N GLN A 99 7.50 -4.66 -8.19
CA GLN A 99 8.45 -4.61 -7.08
C GLN A 99 9.81 -4.06 -7.49
N SER A 100 10.11 -3.97 -8.79
CA SER A 100 11.33 -3.35 -9.30
C SER A 100 11.09 -2.54 -10.57
N ILE A 101 11.98 -1.59 -10.86
CA ILE A 101 11.94 -0.76 -12.06
C ILE A 101 13.33 -0.74 -12.69
N PHE A 102 13.40 -0.98 -14.00
CA PHE A 102 14.62 -0.75 -14.77
C PHE A 102 14.71 0.70 -15.17
N LEU A 103 15.76 1.39 -14.74
CA LEU A 103 16.02 2.78 -14.99
C LEU A 103 17.00 2.91 -16.16
N GLU A 104 16.60 3.63 -17.21
CA GLU A 104 17.42 3.89 -18.39
C GLU A 104 17.12 5.30 -18.93
N GLY A 105 17.95 5.81 -19.83
CA GLY A 105 17.67 7.08 -20.49
C GLY A 105 16.56 7.00 -21.52
N HIS A 106 15.95 8.14 -21.80
CA HIS A 106 14.90 8.31 -22.82
C HIS A 106 13.59 7.54 -22.57
N ARG A 107 13.50 6.76 -21.49
CA ARG A 107 12.35 5.91 -21.18
C ARG A 107 12.05 5.87 -19.70
N GLN A 108 10.77 6.02 -19.37
CA GLN A 108 10.23 5.72 -18.06
C GLN A 108 9.55 4.33 -18.09
N ASN A 109 10.21 3.33 -17.49
CA ASN A 109 9.71 1.96 -17.49
C ASN A 109 8.62 1.74 -16.42
N THR A 110 7.75 0.78 -16.69
CA THR A 110 6.72 0.36 -15.72
C THR A 110 7.30 -0.61 -14.71
N ALA A 111 6.82 -0.55 -13.46
CA ALA A 111 7.20 -1.52 -12.43
C ALA A 111 6.90 -2.96 -12.84
N MET A 112 7.88 -3.84 -12.66
CA MET A 112 7.88 -5.24 -13.06
C MET A 112 7.69 -6.19 -11.85
N PHE A 113 7.40 -7.46 -12.11
CA PHE A 113 7.31 -8.53 -11.09
C PHE A 113 6.24 -8.30 -10.01
N ALA A 114 4.99 -8.07 -10.40
CA ALA A 114 3.87 -8.16 -9.46
C ALA A 114 3.60 -9.63 -9.08
N ASP A 115 3.41 -9.92 -7.78
CA ASP A 115 3.20 -11.29 -7.27
C ASP A 115 2.06 -12.02 -8.00
N ALA A 116 0.94 -11.33 -8.22
CA ALA A 116 -0.24 -11.87 -8.92
C ALA A 116 0.04 -12.34 -10.36
N ARG A 117 1.19 -11.96 -10.94
CA ARG A 117 1.64 -12.42 -12.26
C ARG A 117 2.83 -13.39 -12.19
N ALA A 118 3.51 -13.50 -11.05
CA ALA A 118 4.75 -14.26 -10.89
C ALA A 118 4.55 -15.65 -10.24
N GLY A 119 3.47 -15.87 -9.49
CA GLY A 119 3.19 -17.15 -8.84
C GLY A 119 2.58 -18.19 -9.79
N ALA A 120 3.19 -19.38 -9.84
CA ALA A 120 2.51 -20.58 -10.30
C ALA A 120 1.44 -20.92 -9.24
N ASP A 121 0.17 -20.80 -9.62
CA ASP A 121 -1.03 -20.93 -8.77
C ASP A 121 -1.02 -22.23 -7.93
N LEU A 122 -0.42 -22.19 -6.74
CA LEU A 122 -0.43 -23.28 -5.76
C LEU A 122 -1.60 -23.11 -4.80
N GLY A 123 -2.80 -22.95 -5.38
CA GLY A 123 -4.07 -22.93 -4.66
C GLY A 123 -4.29 -21.64 -3.84
N GLY A 124 -5.55 -21.21 -3.75
CA GLY A 124 -5.96 -19.94 -3.14
C GLY A 124 -5.59 -19.69 -1.65
N PHE A 125 -4.73 -20.52 -1.04
CA PHE A 125 -4.13 -20.30 0.26
C PHE A 125 -2.87 -19.41 0.22
N GLU A 126 -2.19 -19.26 -0.93
CA GLU A 126 -1.03 -18.34 -1.07
C GLU A 126 -1.38 -16.86 -0.85
N GLY A 127 -2.66 -16.50 -0.95
CA GLY A 127 -3.19 -15.15 -0.71
C GLY A 127 -3.72 -14.87 0.70
N LEU A 128 -3.62 -15.82 1.65
CA LEU A 128 -4.08 -15.59 3.03
C LEU A 128 -3.10 -14.70 3.79
N THR A 129 -3.56 -13.52 4.18
CA THR A 129 -2.81 -12.55 5.01
C THR A 129 -3.47 -12.40 6.37
N ALA A 130 -2.71 -11.94 7.37
CA ALA A 130 -3.29 -11.63 8.68
C ALA A 130 -4.44 -10.61 8.55
N ALA A 131 -4.27 -9.60 7.70
CA ALA A 131 -5.30 -8.61 7.41
C ALA A 131 -6.60 -9.26 6.90
N LEU A 132 -6.53 -10.17 5.92
CA LEU A 132 -7.70 -10.86 5.38
C LEU A 132 -8.42 -11.68 6.48
N VAL A 133 -7.66 -12.31 7.38
CA VAL A 133 -8.25 -13.08 8.48
C VAL A 133 -9.00 -12.20 9.47
N TYR A 134 -8.42 -11.06 9.85
CA TYR A 134 -9.11 -10.10 10.71
C TYR A 134 -10.30 -9.43 10.03
N GLN A 135 -10.22 -9.16 8.73
CA GLN A 135 -11.27 -8.47 7.99
C GLN A 135 -12.47 -9.38 7.70
N LEU A 136 -12.26 -10.65 7.33
CA LEU A 136 -13.34 -11.56 6.92
C LEU A 136 -13.76 -12.53 8.02
N PHE A 137 -12.80 -13.22 8.64
CA PHE A 137 -13.09 -14.41 9.45
C PHE A 137 -13.33 -14.07 10.93
N VAL A 138 -12.61 -13.09 11.51
CA VAL A 138 -12.83 -12.68 12.91
C VAL A 138 -14.25 -12.16 13.16
N PRO A 139 -14.86 -11.34 12.27
CA PRO A 139 -16.26 -10.97 12.39
C PRO A 139 -17.22 -12.15 12.46
N LEU A 140 -16.99 -13.19 11.65
CA LEU A 140 -17.81 -14.41 11.68
C LEU A 140 -17.69 -15.13 13.01
N LEU A 141 -16.49 -15.20 13.59
CA LEU A 141 -16.28 -15.77 14.92
C LEU A 141 -17.02 -14.95 16.00
N LEU A 142 -16.93 -13.62 15.94
CA LEU A 142 -17.66 -12.75 16.87
C LEU A 142 -19.18 -12.93 16.73
N ILE A 143 -19.69 -13.03 15.50
CA ILE A 143 -21.11 -13.32 15.23
C ILE A 143 -21.50 -14.67 15.85
N ALA A 144 -20.72 -15.73 15.60
CA ALA A 144 -21.00 -17.06 16.12
C ALA A 144 -21.07 -17.10 17.66
N ILE A 145 -20.21 -16.33 18.34
CA ILE A 145 -20.18 -16.25 19.81
C ILE A 145 -21.32 -15.37 20.34
N GLY A 146 -21.59 -14.24 19.69
CA GLY A 146 -22.41 -13.17 20.27
C GLY A 146 -23.84 -13.03 19.73
N HIS A 147 -24.21 -13.67 18.61
CA HIS A 147 -25.51 -13.42 17.94
C HIS A 147 -26.73 -13.64 18.87
N GLY A 148 -26.61 -14.57 19.82
CA GLY A 148 -27.69 -14.95 20.74
C GLY A 148 -27.60 -14.34 22.13
N VAL A 149 -26.68 -13.40 22.42
CA VAL A 149 -26.32 -13.05 23.79
C VAL A 149 -27.47 -12.46 24.63
N PHE A 150 -28.38 -11.69 24.02
CA PHE A 150 -29.60 -11.19 24.68
C PHE A 150 -30.79 -12.13 24.49
N ILE A 151 -30.84 -12.80 23.34
CA ILE A 151 -31.91 -13.73 23.01
C ILE A 151 -31.91 -14.91 23.99
N ARG A 152 -30.73 -15.37 24.40
CA ARG A 152 -30.57 -16.41 25.42
C ARG A 152 -31.30 -16.07 26.72
N GLU A 153 -31.18 -14.83 27.21
CA GLU A 153 -31.84 -14.41 28.44
C GLU A 153 -33.38 -14.40 28.31
N ARG A 154 -33.88 -14.16 27.09
CA ARG A 154 -35.32 -14.21 26.79
C ARG A 154 -35.82 -15.65 26.72
N GLU A 155 -35.09 -16.53 26.03
CA GLU A 155 -35.45 -17.94 25.86
C GLU A 155 -35.35 -18.74 27.17
N GLU A 156 -34.37 -18.42 28.01
CA GLU A 156 -34.17 -19.04 29.33
C GLU A 156 -35.06 -18.40 30.42
N ASN A 157 -35.87 -17.39 30.06
CA ASN A 157 -36.74 -16.62 30.96
C ASN A 157 -36.00 -15.99 32.16
N THR A 158 -34.71 -15.67 32.00
CA THR A 158 -33.87 -15.01 33.02
C THR A 158 -33.93 -13.48 32.92
N LEU A 159 -34.36 -12.93 31.78
CA LEU A 159 -34.42 -11.47 31.57
C LEU A 159 -35.37 -10.77 32.56
N ALA A 160 -36.60 -11.25 32.72
CA ALA A 160 -37.59 -10.62 33.59
C ALA A 160 -37.17 -10.66 35.08
N PRO A 161 -36.68 -11.79 35.63
CA PRO A 161 -36.09 -11.82 36.97
C PRO A 161 -34.92 -10.85 37.17
N LEU A 162 -34.01 -10.73 36.19
CA LEU A 162 -32.88 -9.80 36.27
C LEU A 162 -33.35 -8.34 36.38
N LEU A 163 -34.33 -7.95 35.53
CA LEU A 163 -34.90 -6.61 35.55
C LEU A 163 -35.68 -6.34 36.86
N ALA A 164 -36.42 -7.33 37.36
CA ALA A 164 -37.16 -7.23 38.62
C ALA A 164 -36.26 -7.11 39.86
N GLN A 165 -35.04 -7.66 39.81
CA GLN A 165 -34.02 -7.53 40.86
C GLN A 165 -33.28 -6.18 40.82
N GLY A 166 -33.68 -5.27 39.92
CA GLY A 166 -33.14 -3.91 39.84
C GLY A 166 -31.97 -3.74 38.87
N VAL A 167 -31.61 -4.79 38.09
CA VAL A 167 -30.64 -4.63 36.99
C VAL A 167 -31.33 -3.88 35.85
N THR A 168 -30.78 -2.75 35.44
CA THR A 168 -31.31 -1.99 34.31
C THR A 168 -30.88 -2.62 32.98
N GLY A 169 -31.67 -2.41 31.92
CA GLY A 169 -31.28 -2.85 30.57
C GLY A 169 -29.94 -2.27 30.11
N ASN A 170 -29.60 -1.04 30.53
CA ASN A 170 -28.31 -0.42 30.22
C ASN A 170 -27.15 -1.12 30.94
N GLU A 171 -27.33 -1.54 32.19
CA GLU A 171 -26.30 -2.32 32.91
C GLU A 171 -26.09 -3.69 32.26
N LEU A 172 -27.19 -4.34 31.83
CA LEU A 172 -27.13 -5.60 31.08
C LEU A 172 -26.38 -5.44 29.76
N TYR A 173 -26.66 -4.36 29.02
CA TYR A 173 -25.97 -4.03 27.78
C TYR A 173 -24.51 -3.71 27.97
N ALA A 174 -24.17 -2.86 28.94
CA ALA A 174 -22.77 -2.54 29.25
C ALA A 174 -21.99 -3.79 29.69
N GLY A 175 -22.60 -4.67 30.48
CA GLY A 175 -21.94 -5.91 30.92
C GLY A 175 -21.66 -6.86 29.76
N LYS A 176 -22.64 -7.07 28.87
CA LYS A 176 -22.47 -7.91 27.67
C LYS A 176 -21.51 -7.27 26.66
N TRP A 177 -21.49 -5.94 26.57
CA TRP A 177 -20.50 -5.20 25.79
C TRP A 177 -19.07 -5.45 26.28
N ILE A 178 -18.82 -5.30 27.58
CA ILE A 178 -17.49 -5.53 28.17
C ILE A 178 -17.05 -6.99 27.99
N ALA A 179 -17.96 -7.95 28.15
CA ALA A 179 -17.64 -9.37 27.91
C ALA A 179 -17.20 -9.62 26.46
N LEU A 180 -17.98 -9.13 25.48
CA LEU A 180 -17.65 -9.31 24.07
C LEU A 180 -16.39 -8.54 23.66
N ALA A 181 -16.20 -7.33 24.21
CA ALA A 181 -14.98 -6.56 24.03
C ALA A 181 -13.75 -7.28 24.59
N GLY A 182 -13.87 -7.99 25.72
CA GLY A 182 -12.80 -8.83 26.27
C GLY A 182 -12.39 -9.95 25.32
N VAL A 183 -13.35 -10.62 24.67
CA VAL A 183 -13.07 -11.62 23.62
C VAL A 183 -12.36 -10.98 22.43
N THR A 184 -12.84 -9.82 21.97
CA THR A 184 -12.22 -9.06 20.89
C THR A 184 -10.76 -8.69 21.20
N LEU A 185 -10.49 -8.18 22.40
CA LEU A 185 -9.13 -7.84 22.83
C LEU A 185 -8.23 -9.07 22.90
N ALA A 186 -8.73 -10.22 23.35
CA ALA A 186 -7.97 -11.47 23.33
C ALA A 186 -7.64 -11.91 21.90
N LEU A 187 -8.56 -11.75 20.96
CA LEU A 187 -8.34 -12.04 19.54
C LEU A 187 -7.36 -11.09 18.86
N LEU A 188 -7.06 -9.92 19.44
CA LEU A 188 -6.03 -8.99 18.95
C LEU A 188 -4.61 -9.34 19.42
N LEU A 189 -4.44 -10.29 20.35
CA LEU A 189 -3.11 -10.66 20.86
C LEU A 189 -2.14 -11.13 19.75
N PRO A 190 -2.54 -12.00 18.79
CA PRO A 190 -1.67 -12.37 17.68
C PRO A 190 -1.22 -11.16 16.86
N LEU A 191 -2.14 -10.24 16.52
CA LEU A 191 -1.83 -9.00 15.82
C LEU A 191 -0.84 -8.12 16.60
N ALA A 192 -1.00 -8.03 17.92
CA ALA A 192 -0.09 -7.28 18.78
C ALA A 192 1.33 -7.87 18.80
N ILE A 193 1.46 -9.20 18.79
CA ILE A 193 2.76 -9.89 18.71
C ILE A 193 3.44 -9.59 17.36
N VAL A 194 2.69 -9.68 16.27
CA VAL A 194 3.20 -9.39 14.92
C VAL A 194 3.61 -7.92 14.80
N SER A 195 2.78 -7.01 15.29
CA SER A 195 3.08 -5.57 15.31
C SER A 195 4.32 -5.27 16.16
N ALA A 196 4.51 -5.97 17.29
CA ALA A 196 5.73 -5.85 18.09
C ALA A 196 6.97 -6.37 17.35
N ALA A 197 6.85 -7.47 16.59
CA ALA A 197 7.93 -7.96 15.74
C ALA A 197 8.30 -6.96 14.63
N ALA A 198 7.31 -6.26 14.05
CA ALA A 198 7.55 -5.17 13.11
C ALA A 198 8.35 -4.01 13.75
N VAL A 199 8.03 -3.63 14.99
CA VAL A 199 8.78 -2.59 15.74
C VAL A 199 10.23 -2.99 15.97
N VAL A 200 10.49 -4.25 16.33
CA VAL A 200 11.86 -4.77 16.48
C VAL A 200 12.66 -4.66 15.17
N ARG A 201 11.99 -4.64 14.03
CA ARG A 201 12.58 -4.50 12.68
C ARG A 201 12.64 -3.06 12.18
N GLY A 202 12.44 -2.07 13.05
CA GLY A 202 12.58 -0.66 12.72
C GLY A 202 11.26 0.08 12.43
N GLU A 203 10.11 -0.56 12.58
CA GLU A 203 8.82 0.14 12.47
C GLU A 203 8.59 1.12 13.64
N ALA A 204 7.95 2.25 13.36
CA ALA A 204 7.56 3.20 14.38
C ALA A 204 6.44 2.65 15.29
N LEU A 205 6.58 2.84 16.61
CA LEU A 205 5.55 2.50 17.59
C LEU A 205 4.18 3.11 17.25
N LEU A 206 4.15 4.34 16.72
CA LEU A 206 2.92 5.04 16.35
C LEU A 206 2.16 4.28 15.26
N ALA A 207 2.83 3.81 14.21
CA ALA A 207 2.20 3.04 13.13
C ALA A 207 1.66 1.70 13.66
N SER A 208 2.46 1.00 14.47
CA SER A 208 2.06 -0.27 15.09
C SER A 208 0.85 -0.14 16.02
N PHE A 209 0.82 0.87 16.90
CA PHE A 209 -0.37 1.15 17.72
C PHE A 209 -1.55 1.60 16.87
N GLY A 210 -1.30 2.33 15.78
CA GLY A 210 -2.30 2.71 14.80
C GLY A 210 -3.01 1.49 14.20
N VAL A 211 -2.26 0.48 13.73
CA VAL A 211 -2.84 -0.75 13.13
C VAL A 211 -3.66 -1.52 14.16
N ILE A 212 -3.14 -1.70 15.38
CA ILE A 212 -3.89 -2.36 16.47
C ILE A 212 -5.16 -1.60 16.79
N GLY A 213 -5.08 -0.27 16.92
CA GLY A 213 -6.22 0.60 17.19
C GLY A 213 -7.29 0.57 16.09
N LEU A 214 -6.86 0.55 14.83
CA LEU A 214 -7.74 0.43 13.67
C LEU A 214 -8.52 -0.89 13.70
N TYR A 215 -7.83 -2.01 13.89
CA TYR A 215 -8.49 -3.32 13.98
C TYR A 215 -9.37 -3.46 15.22
N ALA A 216 -8.96 -2.89 16.37
CA ALA A 216 -9.80 -2.83 17.55
C ALA A 216 -11.10 -2.07 17.29
N LEU A 217 -11.00 -0.89 16.65
CA LEU A 217 -12.16 -0.08 16.29
C LEU A 217 -13.10 -0.83 15.34
N TYR A 218 -12.56 -1.45 14.29
CA TYR A 218 -13.30 -2.28 13.36
C TYR A 218 -14.01 -3.46 14.04
N LEU A 219 -13.34 -4.18 14.93
CA LEU A 219 -13.96 -5.30 15.63
C LEU A 219 -15.00 -4.84 16.67
N PHE A 220 -14.83 -3.67 17.28
CA PHE A 220 -15.85 -3.09 18.14
C PHE A 220 -17.10 -2.64 17.37
N VAL A 221 -16.97 -2.21 16.11
CA VAL A 221 -18.14 -2.02 15.22
C VAL A 221 -18.94 -3.32 15.11
N TRP A 222 -18.26 -4.46 14.89
CA TRP A 222 -18.93 -5.77 14.87
C TRP A 222 -19.55 -6.13 16.22
N CYS A 223 -18.86 -5.89 17.35
CA CYS A 223 -19.45 -6.08 18.67
C CYS A 223 -20.76 -5.30 18.83
N GLY A 224 -20.77 -4.03 18.39
CA GLY A 224 -21.95 -3.20 18.50
C GLY A 224 -23.10 -3.64 17.61
N LEU A 225 -22.79 -4.07 16.39
CA LEU A 225 -23.79 -4.64 15.49
C LEU A 225 -24.42 -5.90 16.08
N ILE A 226 -23.58 -6.83 16.58
CA ILE A 226 -24.02 -8.08 17.20
C ILE A 226 -24.96 -7.81 18.38
N LEU A 227 -24.55 -6.91 19.28
CA LEU A 227 -25.33 -6.57 20.47
C LEU A 227 -26.62 -5.84 20.13
N LEU A 228 -26.60 -4.93 19.16
CA LEU A 228 -27.79 -4.24 18.67
C LEU A 228 -28.80 -5.23 18.08
N VAL A 229 -28.38 -6.08 17.14
CA VAL A 229 -29.27 -7.05 16.49
C VAL A 229 -29.81 -8.05 17.52
N SER A 230 -28.95 -8.56 18.42
CA SER A 230 -29.37 -9.49 19.47
C SER A 230 -30.37 -8.85 20.44
N ALA A 231 -30.27 -7.55 20.72
CA ALA A 231 -31.20 -6.83 21.59
C ALA A 231 -32.58 -6.61 20.93
N LEU A 232 -32.60 -6.36 19.61
CA LEU A 232 -33.81 -6.03 18.84
C LEU A 232 -34.62 -7.26 18.40
N VAL A 233 -33.95 -8.37 18.12
CA VAL A 233 -34.56 -9.58 17.56
C VAL A 233 -34.95 -10.56 18.67
N ARG A 234 -35.97 -11.41 18.40
CA ARG A 234 -36.48 -12.41 19.36
C ARG A 234 -36.03 -13.85 19.10
N SER A 235 -35.50 -14.16 17.92
CA SER A 235 -35.10 -15.52 17.51
C SER A 235 -33.61 -15.60 17.20
N ARG A 236 -32.92 -16.63 17.72
CA ARG A 236 -31.50 -16.87 17.44
C ARG A 236 -31.22 -17.04 15.95
N ALA A 237 -32.09 -17.77 15.25
CA ALA A 237 -31.96 -18.01 13.81
C ALA A 237 -32.08 -16.70 13.01
N LEU A 238 -33.01 -15.82 13.40
CA LEU A 238 -33.18 -14.52 12.74
C LEU A 238 -32.00 -13.58 13.02
N SER A 239 -31.48 -13.56 14.25
CA SER A 239 -30.28 -12.78 14.59
C SER A 239 -29.06 -13.23 13.78
N LEU A 240 -28.81 -14.54 13.73
CA LEU A 240 -27.73 -15.11 12.93
C LEU A 240 -27.91 -14.80 11.44
N GLY A 241 -29.12 -14.96 10.90
CA GLY A 241 -29.43 -14.68 9.50
C GLY A 241 -29.20 -13.22 9.12
N ILE A 242 -29.63 -12.27 9.95
CA ILE A 242 -29.42 -10.82 9.71
C ILE A 242 -27.93 -10.47 9.77
N LEU A 243 -27.20 -10.96 10.78
CA LEU A 243 -25.77 -10.70 10.94
C LEU A 243 -24.96 -11.32 9.79
N ALA A 244 -25.29 -12.55 9.39
CA ALA A 244 -24.65 -13.23 8.28
C ALA A 244 -24.94 -12.53 6.94
N LEU A 245 -26.17 -12.06 6.71
CA LEU A 245 -26.53 -11.30 5.51
C LEU A 245 -25.81 -9.94 5.48
N PHE A 246 -25.74 -9.23 6.60
CA PHE A 246 -24.99 -7.99 6.70
C PHE A 246 -23.50 -8.23 6.48
N TRP A 247 -22.93 -9.30 7.04
CA TRP A 247 -21.55 -9.71 6.75
C TRP A 247 -21.33 -10.01 5.27
N LEU A 248 -22.20 -10.79 4.64
CA LEU A 248 -22.10 -11.09 3.20
C LEU A 248 -22.14 -9.80 2.37
N ALA A 249 -23.08 -8.91 2.68
CA ALA A 249 -23.24 -7.64 1.98
C ALA A 249 -22.01 -6.73 2.20
N SER A 250 -21.63 -6.48 3.44
CA SER A 250 -20.55 -5.55 3.78
C SER A 250 -19.16 -6.09 3.41
N ALA A 251 -18.89 -7.39 3.57
CA ALA A 251 -17.57 -7.96 3.38
C ALA A 251 -17.28 -8.41 1.94
N LEU A 252 -18.30 -8.82 1.17
CA LEU A 252 -18.11 -9.37 -0.18
C LEU A 252 -18.79 -8.55 -1.28
N ILE A 253 -20.03 -8.10 -1.06
CA ILE A 253 -20.80 -7.42 -2.11
C ILE A 253 -20.38 -5.95 -2.25
N VAL A 254 -20.41 -5.20 -1.15
CA VAL A 254 -20.12 -3.75 -1.15
C VAL A 254 -18.69 -3.43 -1.63
N PRO A 255 -17.62 -4.15 -1.23
CA PRO A 255 -16.27 -3.87 -1.74
C PRO A 255 -16.18 -4.08 -3.24
N ARG A 256 -16.81 -5.14 -3.77
CA ARG A 256 -16.85 -5.39 -5.22
C ARG A 256 -17.63 -4.28 -5.94
N MET A 257 -18.78 -3.89 -5.41
CA MET A 257 -19.56 -2.78 -5.96
C MET A 257 -18.78 -1.46 -5.94
N ALA A 258 -17.99 -1.21 -4.90
CA ALA A 258 -17.17 0.00 -4.79
C ALA A 258 -16.17 0.11 -5.95
N VAL A 259 -15.45 -0.98 -6.25
CA VAL A 259 -14.49 -1.04 -7.36
C VAL A 259 -15.19 -0.88 -8.71
N GLU A 260 -16.25 -1.65 -8.98
CA GLU A 260 -17.00 -1.57 -10.25
C GLU A 260 -17.65 -0.19 -10.47
N SER A 261 -18.14 0.42 -9.39
CA SER A 261 -18.70 1.78 -9.43
C SER A 261 -17.63 2.82 -9.69
N ALA A 262 -16.43 2.67 -9.12
CA ALA A 262 -15.31 3.58 -9.39
C ALA A 262 -14.88 3.51 -10.86
N VAL A 263 -14.74 2.31 -11.42
CA VAL A 263 -14.34 2.10 -12.82
C VAL A 263 -15.40 2.62 -13.80
N SER A 264 -16.68 2.42 -13.51
CA SER A 264 -17.77 2.90 -14.37
C SER A 264 -18.01 4.41 -14.27
N ALA A 265 -17.89 5.00 -13.08
CA ALA A 265 -18.06 6.45 -12.88
C ALA A 265 -16.87 7.25 -13.42
N MET A 266 -15.68 6.67 -13.39
CA MET A 266 -14.44 7.28 -13.86
C MET A 266 -13.72 6.27 -14.76
N PRO A 267 -14.05 6.18 -16.05
CA PRO A 267 -13.36 5.28 -16.97
C PRO A 267 -11.94 5.78 -17.24
N ALA A 268 -10.94 4.91 -17.02
CA ALA A 268 -9.54 5.24 -17.32
C ALA A 268 -9.33 5.36 -18.83
N PRO A 269 -8.52 6.32 -19.31
CA PRO A 269 -8.09 6.30 -20.70
C PRO A 269 -7.36 5.00 -21.00
N GLY A 270 -7.56 4.45 -22.21
CA GLY A 270 -6.93 3.20 -22.59
C GLY A 270 -5.40 3.31 -22.55
N LYS A 271 -4.70 2.24 -22.15
CA LYS A 271 -3.22 2.24 -22.16
C LYS A 271 -2.68 2.62 -23.56
N ILE A 272 -3.23 2.01 -24.60
CA ILE A 272 -2.84 2.27 -26.00
C ILE A 272 -3.08 3.73 -26.38
N GLU A 273 -4.24 4.28 -26.03
CA GLU A 273 -4.58 5.67 -26.32
C GLU A 273 -3.61 6.64 -25.62
N THR A 274 -3.28 6.36 -24.36
CA THR A 274 -2.35 7.19 -23.58
C THR A 274 -0.92 7.08 -24.12
N ASP A 275 -0.46 5.85 -24.44
CA ASP A 275 0.85 5.63 -25.05
C ASP A 275 0.97 6.35 -26.40
N LEU A 276 -0.07 6.31 -27.24
CA LEU A 276 -0.08 6.98 -28.55
C LEU A 276 -0.05 8.51 -28.41
N ARG A 277 -0.77 9.08 -27.45
CA ARG A 277 -0.73 10.52 -27.16
C ARG A 277 0.66 10.93 -26.68
N MET A 278 1.22 10.20 -25.70
CA MET A 278 2.58 10.46 -25.21
C MET A 278 3.62 10.35 -26.34
N GLN A 279 3.55 9.31 -27.18
CA GLN A 279 4.46 9.16 -28.32
C GLN A 279 4.31 10.25 -29.37
N ALA A 280 3.12 10.80 -29.58
CA ALA A 280 2.92 11.91 -30.49
C ALA A 280 3.63 13.17 -29.98
N GLU A 281 3.48 13.48 -28.69
CA GLU A 281 4.10 14.66 -28.06
C GLU A 281 5.63 14.52 -27.94
N LEU A 282 6.13 13.32 -27.63
CA LEU A 282 7.58 13.05 -27.63
C LEU A 282 8.24 13.28 -29.01
N ARG A 283 7.50 13.11 -30.11
CA ARG A 283 8.02 13.44 -31.46
C ARG A 283 8.15 14.94 -31.69
N GLU A 284 7.35 15.76 -31.01
CA GLU A 284 7.40 17.23 -31.13
C GLU A 284 8.61 17.81 -30.40
N VAL A 285 9.04 17.18 -29.30
CA VAL A 285 10.28 17.52 -28.58
C VAL A 285 11.52 17.29 -29.46
N GLY A 286 11.48 16.24 -30.29
CA GLY A 286 12.53 15.93 -31.26
C GLY A 286 13.58 14.93 -30.78
N ASP A 287 14.52 14.59 -31.67
CA ASP A 287 15.52 13.54 -31.41
C ASP A 287 16.81 14.11 -30.79
N GLY A 288 17.02 13.83 -29.50
CA GLY A 288 18.23 14.19 -28.76
C GLY A 288 19.53 13.55 -29.29
N HIS A 289 19.44 12.54 -30.15
CA HIS A 289 20.61 11.95 -30.81
C HIS A 289 21.08 12.77 -32.02
N ASN A 290 20.24 13.69 -32.52
CA ASN A 290 20.53 14.53 -33.67
C ASN A 290 20.85 15.96 -33.25
N ALA A 291 22.09 16.20 -32.82
CA ALA A 291 22.59 17.53 -32.47
C ALA A 291 22.54 18.57 -33.62
N GLY A 292 22.38 18.12 -34.87
CA GLY A 292 22.21 19.00 -36.03
C GLY A 292 20.76 19.41 -36.30
N ALA A 293 19.81 18.95 -35.49
CA ALA A 293 18.39 19.19 -35.74
C ALA A 293 18.01 20.68 -35.49
N PRO A 294 17.03 21.24 -36.23
CA PRO A 294 16.67 22.65 -36.15
C PRO A 294 16.35 23.16 -34.73
N GLN A 295 15.78 22.31 -33.87
CA GLN A 295 15.41 22.67 -32.50
C GLN A 295 16.63 23.01 -31.61
N PHE A 296 17.82 22.50 -31.91
CA PHE A 296 19.04 22.79 -31.14
C PHE A 296 19.86 23.96 -31.72
N MET A 297 19.40 24.60 -32.79
CA MET A 297 20.14 25.73 -33.41
C MET A 297 20.26 26.93 -32.48
N GLN A 298 19.22 27.23 -31.71
CA GLN A 298 19.27 28.31 -30.72
C GLN A 298 20.24 27.97 -29.57
N LEU A 299 20.20 26.71 -29.09
CA LEU A 299 21.13 26.22 -28.08
C LEU A 299 22.59 26.34 -28.55
N ARG A 300 22.86 25.93 -29.79
CA ARG A 300 24.17 26.09 -30.44
C ARG A 300 24.61 27.54 -30.49
N ALA A 301 23.76 28.44 -31.01
CA ALA A 301 24.08 29.85 -31.15
C ALA A 301 24.39 30.50 -29.78
N ASN A 302 23.58 30.19 -28.77
CA ASN A 302 23.78 30.68 -27.41
C ASN A 302 25.13 30.21 -26.83
N LEU A 303 25.50 28.95 -27.00
CA LEU A 303 26.77 28.41 -26.51
C LEU A 303 27.99 29.04 -27.21
N LEU A 304 27.93 29.22 -28.54
CA LEU A 304 29.00 29.88 -29.29
C LEU A 304 29.23 31.31 -28.79
N VAL A 305 28.14 32.06 -28.54
CA VAL A 305 28.21 33.41 -27.96
C VAL A 305 28.72 33.38 -26.52
N GLN A 306 28.26 32.44 -25.70
CA GLN A 306 28.66 32.33 -24.29
C GLN A 306 30.17 32.08 -24.13
N TYR A 307 30.76 31.26 -25.00
CA TYR A 307 32.17 30.90 -24.95
C TYR A 307 33.06 31.72 -25.90
N ASP A 308 32.49 32.69 -26.62
CA ASP A 308 33.19 33.57 -27.57
C ASP A 308 33.97 32.80 -28.65
N VAL A 309 33.32 31.80 -29.26
CA VAL A 309 33.90 30.98 -30.34
C VAL A 309 33.00 30.92 -31.56
N GLU A 310 33.59 30.79 -32.75
CA GLU A 310 32.84 30.76 -34.02
C GLU A 310 32.37 29.34 -34.39
N ARG A 311 33.00 28.30 -33.85
CA ARG A 311 32.76 26.90 -34.23
C ARG A 311 32.49 26.01 -33.03
N VAL A 312 31.71 24.96 -33.26
CA VAL A 312 31.34 23.97 -32.24
C VAL A 312 32.55 23.15 -31.81
N GLU A 313 33.50 22.91 -32.71
CA GLU A 313 34.74 22.19 -32.40
C GLU A 313 35.65 22.92 -31.42
N ASP A 314 35.48 24.24 -31.29
CA ASP A 314 36.27 25.11 -30.41
C ASP A 314 35.62 25.29 -29.04
N LEU A 315 34.44 24.71 -28.79
CA LEU A 315 33.78 24.77 -27.50
C LEU A 315 34.56 23.98 -26.43
N PRO A 316 34.65 24.47 -25.18
CA PRO A 316 35.26 23.74 -24.08
C PRO A 316 34.38 22.58 -23.58
N VAL A 317 33.18 22.43 -24.13
CA VAL A 317 32.22 21.37 -23.83
C VAL A 317 31.83 20.62 -25.09
N ASN A 318 31.49 19.35 -24.94
CA ASN A 318 30.97 18.52 -26.00
C ASN A 318 29.51 18.87 -26.29
N PHE A 319 29.28 19.50 -27.44
CA PHE A 319 27.95 19.91 -27.86
C PHE A 319 26.95 18.75 -27.96
N ARG A 320 27.36 17.52 -28.32
CA ARG A 320 26.45 16.34 -28.31
C ARG A 320 26.04 15.95 -26.90
N GLY A 321 26.95 16.07 -25.93
CA GLY A 321 26.64 15.87 -24.51
C GLY A 321 25.63 16.91 -24.01
N VAL A 322 25.85 18.19 -24.32
CA VAL A 322 24.93 19.28 -23.95
C VAL A 322 23.55 19.10 -24.59
N VAL A 323 23.49 18.70 -25.87
CA VAL A 323 22.22 18.37 -26.53
C VAL A 323 21.53 17.19 -25.84
N SER A 324 22.29 16.16 -25.43
CA SER A 324 21.71 15.00 -24.73
C SER A 324 21.12 15.40 -23.37
N GLU A 325 21.79 16.30 -22.63
CA GLU A 325 21.32 16.82 -21.34
C GLU A 325 19.98 17.56 -21.47
N VAL A 326 19.90 18.48 -22.45
CA VAL A 326 18.68 19.25 -22.73
C VAL A 326 17.55 18.35 -23.24
N ALA A 327 17.85 17.48 -24.21
CA ALA A 327 16.84 16.60 -24.79
C ALA A 327 16.28 15.60 -23.78
N GLU A 328 17.12 15.09 -22.86
CA GLU A 328 16.64 14.22 -21.79
C GLU A 328 15.71 14.97 -20.83
N ALA A 329 16.01 16.22 -20.50
CA ALA A 329 15.14 17.06 -19.66
C ALA A 329 13.76 17.25 -20.32
N ASP A 330 13.74 17.64 -21.60
CA ASP A 330 12.49 17.88 -22.32
C ASP A 330 11.65 16.59 -22.46
N VAL A 331 12.28 15.45 -22.75
CA VAL A 331 11.62 14.13 -22.83
C VAL A 331 11.08 13.70 -21.46
N THR A 332 11.86 13.91 -20.41
CA THR A 332 11.47 13.58 -19.02
C THR A 332 10.27 14.40 -18.57
N GLU A 333 10.21 15.69 -18.91
CA GLU A 333 9.07 16.55 -18.58
C GLU A 333 7.76 16.01 -19.17
N VAL A 334 7.78 15.61 -20.44
CA VAL A 334 6.60 15.01 -21.10
C VAL A 334 6.20 13.70 -20.41
N MET A 335 7.14 12.79 -20.16
CA MET A 335 6.84 11.51 -19.51
C MET A 335 6.26 11.71 -18.10
N ASN A 336 6.84 12.61 -17.31
CA ASN A 336 6.41 12.88 -15.94
C ASN A 336 5.01 13.48 -15.88
N ARG A 337 4.64 14.34 -16.83
CA ARG A 337 3.26 14.83 -16.92
C ARG A 337 2.26 13.70 -17.16
N PHE A 338 2.51 12.81 -18.13
CA PHE A 338 1.62 11.67 -18.38
C PHE A 338 1.58 10.69 -17.19
N ALA A 339 2.70 10.48 -16.50
CA ALA A 339 2.76 9.65 -15.31
C ALA A 339 1.93 10.25 -14.16
N GLU A 340 2.04 11.55 -13.91
CA GLU A 340 1.29 12.24 -12.86
C GLU A 340 -0.21 12.28 -13.20
N GLU A 341 -0.59 12.57 -14.45
CA GLU A 341 -1.99 12.50 -14.89
C GLU A 341 -2.62 11.13 -14.60
N ARG A 342 -1.87 10.04 -14.85
CA ARG A 342 -2.29 8.68 -14.51
C ARG A 342 -2.40 8.48 -13.01
N MET A 343 -1.39 8.86 -12.23
CA MET A 343 -1.37 8.68 -10.77
C MET A 343 -2.51 9.45 -10.09
N GLU A 344 -2.77 10.70 -10.50
CA GLU A 344 -3.90 11.49 -10.01
C GLU A 344 -5.24 10.80 -10.30
N PHE A 345 -5.39 10.23 -11.49
CA PHE A 345 -6.59 9.51 -11.88
C PHE A 345 -6.80 8.26 -11.00
N GLU A 346 -5.77 7.47 -10.77
CA GLU A 346 -5.80 6.30 -9.89
C GLU A 346 -6.17 6.69 -8.45
N VAL A 347 -5.62 7.80 -7.93
CA VAL A 347 -5.99 8.33 -6.59
C VAL A 347 -7.46 8.72 -6.52
N ARG A 348 -8.01 9.36 -7.56
CA ARG A 348 -9.44 9.72 -7.61
C ARG A 348 -10.34 8.47 -7.59
N GLN A 349 -10.01 7.46 -8.39
CA GLN A 349 -10.74 6.18 -8.38
C GLN A 349 -10.65 5.47 -7.03
N ALA A 350 -9.46 5.40 -6.44
CA ALA A 350 -9.25 4.78 -5.14
C ALA A 350 -10.07 5.49 -4.05
N ARG A 351 -10.03 6.83 -3.98
CA ARG A 351 -10.83 7.61 -3.02
C ARG A 351 -12.33 7.40 -3.22
N PHE A 352 -12.80 7.29 -4.45
CA PHE A 352 -14.20 7.00 -4.74
C PHE A 352 -14.59 5.62 -4.20
N ALA A 353 -13.80 4.58 -4.48
CA ALA A 353 -14.06 3.24 -3.95
C ALA A 353 -14.00 3.22 -2.41
N GLU A 354 -13.02 3.90 -1.81
CA GLU A 354 -12.84 3.97 -0.35
C GLU A 354 -13.98 4.72 0.36
N SER A 355 -14.68 5.62 -0.34
CA SER A 355 -15.87 6.31 0.19
C SER A 355 -17.01 5.33 0.55
N PHE A 356 -17.03 4.13 -0.03
CA PHE A 356 -17.95 3.06 0.35
C PHE A 356 -17.68 2.53 1.77
N GLY A 357 -16.62 2.98 2.43
CA GLY A 357 -16.39 2.79 3.87
C GLY A 357 -17.55 3.29 4.75
N TRP A 358 -18.32 4.27 4.28
CA TRP A 358 -19.57 4.69 4.94
C TRP A 358 -20.67 3.62 4.91
N LEU A 359 -20.66 2.75 3.90
CA LEU A 359 -21.63 1.66 3.74
C LEU A 359 -21.11 0.31 4.24
N SER A 360 -19.79 0.11 4.22
CA SER A 360 -19.13 -1.10 4.68
C SER A 360 -17.96 -0.79 5.60
N PRO A 361 -18.00 -1.23 6.87
CA PRO A 361 -16.84 -1.12 7.76
C PRO A 361 -15.63 -1.91 7.23
N VAL A 362 -15.83 -2.91 6.37
CA VAL A 362 -14.75 -3.68 5.73
C VAL A 362 -13.94 -2.79 4.78
N VAL A 363 -14.61 -2.01 3.93
CA VAL A 363 -13.91 -1.07 3.02
C VAL A 363 -13.08 -0.06 3.81
N ALA A 364 -13.63 0.47 4.90
CA ALA A 364 -12.91 1.41 5.76
C ALA A 364 -11.68 0.77 6.41
N VAL A 365 -11.81 -0.39 7.06
CA VAL A 365 -10.65 -1.05 7.70
C VAL A 365 -9.59 -1.46 6.68
N SER A 366 -9.97 -1.92 5.47
CA SER A 366 -9.00 -2.29 4.43
C SER A 366 -8.23 -1.07 3.89
N ALA A 367 -8.87 0.10 3.77
CA ALA A 367 -8.19 1.33 3.39
C ALA A 367 -7.24 1.82 4.48
N GLY A 368 -7.71 1.87 5.73
CA GLY A 368 -6.88 2.28 6.87
C GLY A 368 -5.70 1.34 7.11
N SER A 369 -5.90 0.03 6.91
CA SER A 369 -4.89 -1.00 7.15
C SER A 369 -3.73 -0.86 6.15
N ARG A 370 -4.03 -0.69 4.85
CA ARG A 370 -3.01 -0.43 3.83
C ARG A 370 -2.25 0.88 4.07
N ALA A 371 -2.96 1.96 4.42
CA ALA A 371 -2.33 3.25 4.73
C ALA A 371 -1.37 3.14 5.93
N LEU A 372 -1.84 2.53 7.03
CA LEU A 372 -1.02 2.34 8.22
C LEU A 372 0.09 1.31 8.04
N SER A 373 -0.02 0.36 7.10
CA SER A 373 1.04 -0.60 6.78
C SER A 373 2.07 -0.06 5.78
N GLY A 374 1.82 1.10 5.16
CA GLY A 374 2.71 1.65 4.13
C GLY A 374 2.63 0.89 2.81
N THR A 375 1.52 0.21 2.57
CA THR A 375 1.25 -0.63 1.39
C THR A 375 0.04 -0.12 0.60
N ASP A 376 -0.25 1.18 0.74
CA ASP A 376 -1.29 1.88 0.02
C ASP A 376 -0.83 2.37 -1.35
N LEU A 377 -1.79 2.76 -2.19
CA LEU A 377 -1.53 3.29 -3.53
C LEU A 377 -0.62 4.53 -3.49
N ALA A 378 -0.80 5.42 -2.51
CA ALA A 378 0.02 6.61 -2.37
C ALA A 378 1.49 6.28 -2.06
N THR A 379 1.77 5.21 -1.32
CA THR A 379 3.15 4.74 -1.12
C THR A 379 3.73 4.15 -2.40
N HIS A 380 2.94 3.43 -3.19
CA HIS A 380 3.38 2.97 -4.51
C HIS A 380 3.70 4.14 -5.46
N HIS A 381 2.85 5.17 -5.53
CA HIS A 381 3.12 6.37 -6.33
C HIS A 381 4.36 7.12 -5.88
N ARG A 382 4.63 7.17 -4.57
CA ARG A 382 5.88 7.76 -4.06
C ARG A 382 7.11 7.00 -4.58
N PHE A 383 7.07 5.66 -4.55
CA PHE A 383 8.14 4.85 -5.14
C PHE A 383 8.35 5.13 -6.63
N LEU A 384 7.28 5.29 -7.40
CA LEU A 384 7.41 5.63 -8.83
C LEU A 384 8.09 6.99 -9.04
N ARG A 385 7.76 7.99 -8.22
CA ARG A 385 8.39 9.33 -8.30
C ARG A 385 9.85 9.29 -7.85
N GLU A 386 10.15 8.66 -6.73
CA GLU A 386 11.54 8.53 -6.24
C GLU A 386 12.43 7.75 -7.23
N ALA A 387 11.90 6.69 -7.85
CA ALA A 387 12.61 5.95 -8.89
C ALA A 387 12.88 6.79 -10.15
N GLU A 388 11.93 7.68 -10.49
CA GLU A 388 12.08 8.62 -11.60
C GLU A 388 13.10 9.71 -11.29
N ASP A 389 13.12 10.23 -10.06
CA ASP A 389 14.13 11.21 -9.60
C ASP A 389 15.53 10.59 -9.71
N VAL A 390 15.71 9.36 -9.20
CA VAL A 390 16.97 8.61 -9.34
C VAL A 390 17.33 8.43 -10.81
N ARG A 391 16.37 8.02 -11.65
CA ARG A 391 16.57 7.82 -13.09
C ARG A 391 17.09 9.11 -13.74
N PHE A 392 16.40 10.21 -13.49
CA PHE A 392 16.73 11.49 -14.07
C PHE A 392 18.11 11.96 -13.62
N ASP A 393 18.39 11.92 -12.32
CA ASP A 393 19.65 12.40 -11.76
C ASP A 393 20.86 11.64 -12.29
N PHE A 394 20.80 10.29 -12.33
CA PHE A 394 21.93 9.51 -12.83
C PHE A 394 22.12 9.70 -14.35
N VAL A 395 21.04 9.78 -15.13
CA VAL A 395 21.14 10.02 -16.58
C VAL A 395 21.72 11.40 -16.84
N GLN A 396 21.31 12.42 -16.09
CA GLN A 396 21.90 13.76 -16.20
C GLN A 396 23.37 13.80 -15.75
N GLY A 397 23.73 13.04 -14.71
CA GLY A 397 25.13 12.82 -14.33
C GLY A 397 25.97 12.26 -15.49
N LEU A 398 25.47 11.24 -16.18
CA LEU A 398 26.14 10.65 -17.34
C LEU A 398 26.20 11.60 -18.55
N ASN A 399 25.14 12.38 -18.79
CA ASN A 399 25.12 13.41 -19.83
C ASN A 399 26.13 14.52 -19.53
N ARG A 400 26.31 14.90 -18.25
CA ARG A 400 27.32 15.87 -17.84
C ARG A 400 28.74 15.34 -18.04
N VAL A 401 28.99 14.07 -17.75
CA VAL A 401 30.28 13.42 -18.09
C VAL A 401 30.51 13.46 -19.62
N HIS A 402 29.48 13.21 -20.42
CA HIS A 402 29.56 13.35 -21.88
C HIS A 402 29.89 14.79 -22.28
N ALA A 403 29.21 15.77 -21.71
CA ALA A 403 29.37 17.19 -22.02
C ALA A 403 30.74 17.75 -21.59
N GLU A 404 31.24 17.40 -20.41
CA GLU A 404 32.37 18.08 -19.80
C GLU A 404 33.70 17.32 -19.95
N GLN A 405 33.66 15.98 -20.05
CA GLN A 405 34.89 15.16 -20.01
C GLN A 405 35.23 14.50 -21.35
N LEU A 406 34.28 14.30 -22.26
CA LEU A 406 34.53 13.67 -23.56
C LEU A 406 34.78 14.73 -24.64
N ALA A 407 35.99 14.80 -25.19
CA ALA A 407 36.31 15.75 -26.26
C ALA A 407 35.38 15.60 -27.49
N TYR A 408 34.81 16.72 -27.94
CA TYR A 408 33.86 16.75 -29.08
C TYR A 408 34.44 16.12 -30.34
N ASN A 409 35.70 16.44 -30.67
CA ASN A 409 36.37 15.92 -31.86
C ASN A 409 36.57 14.40 -31.84
N ASP A 410 36.76 13.78 -30.68
CA ASP A 410 36.84 12.33 -30.58
C ASP A 410 35.45 11.68 -30.73
N ASP A 411 34.40 12.27 -30.14
CA ASP A 411 33.02 11.76 -30.23
C ASP A 411 32.46 11.79 -31.67
N ILE A 412 32.66 12.88 -32.41
CA ILE A 412 32.20 12.95 -33.81
C ILE A 412 32.92 11.95 -34.72
N ASN A 413 34.14 11.55 -34.36
CA ASN A 413 35.01 10.65 -35.12
C ASN A 413 35.02 9.20 -34.59
N ARG A 414 34.16 8.88 -33.61
CA ARG A 414 34.17 7.60 -32.87
C ARG A 414 33.99 6.33 -33.72
N SER A 415 33.46 6.48 -34.93
CA SER A 415 33.15 5.38 -35.85
C SER A 415 34.20 5.18 -36.95
N LEU A 416 35.29 5.96 -36.97
CA LEU A 416 36.33 5.87 -38.00
C LEU A 416 37.12 4.56 -37.93
N ASN A 417 37.51 4.14 -36.73
CA ASN A 417 38.24 2.90 -36.47
C ASN A 417 38.13 2.53 -34.98
N GLU A 418 38.68 1.37 -34.61
CA GLU A 418 38.62 0.86 -33.24
C GLU A 418 39.36 1.77 -32.24
N GLU A 419 40.47 2.38 -32.64
CA GLU A 419 41.26 3.27 -31.79
C GLU A 419 40.51 4.58 -31.47
N ALA A 420 39.82 5.15 -32.46
CA ALA A 420 38.93 6.29 -32.28
C ALA A 420 37.78 5.95 -31.34
N ASN A 421 37.21 4.73 -31.44
CA ASN A 421 36.19 4.29 -30.49
C ASN A 421 36.74 4.19 -29.06
N ARG A 422 37.97 3.68 -28.89
CA ARG A 422 38.61 3.57 -27.57
C ARG A 422 38.85 4.94 -26.92
N ARG A 423 39.20 5.97 -27.69
CA ARG A 423 39.33 7.36 -27.18
C ARG A 423 38.04 7.96 -26.61
N THR A 424 36.88 7.44 -27.01
CA THR A 424 35.58 7.90 -26.49
C THR A 424 35.13 7.22 -25.20
N ARG A 425 35.93 6.30 -24.67
CA ARG A 425 35.62 5.61 -23.42
C ARG A 425 36.12 6.43 -22.24
N MET A 426 35.22 6.73 -21.32
CA MET A 426 35.55 7.41 -20.07
C MET A 426 35.91 6.37 -19.00
N SER A 427 36.77 6.77 -18.07
CA SER A 427 37.18 5.95 -16.91
C SER A 427 35.95 5.48 -16.13
N ALA A 428 35.98 4.24 -15.64
CA ALA A 428 34.96 3.69 -14.75
C ALA A 428 34.73 4.53 -13.47
N GLU A 429 35.69 5.37 -13.07
CA GLU A 429 35.54 6.29 -11.94
C GLU A 429 34.35 7.26 -12.09
N ASN A 430 33.91 7.51 -13.34
CA ASN A 430 32.76 8.37 -13.65
C ASN A 430 31.39 7.71 -13.44
N TRP A 431 31.32 6.42 -13.11
CA TRP A 431 30.04 5.72 -12.88
C TRP A 431 29.49 5.89 -11.46
N ASN A 432 30.24 6.56 -10.57
CA ASN A 432 29.78 6.96 -9.24
C ASN A 432 28.80 8.15 -9.31
N VAL A 433 27.69 7.96 -10.05
CA VAL A 433 26.62 8.95 -10.26
C VAL A 433 25.30 8.54 -9.59
N LEU A 434 25.25 7.33 -9.02
CA LEU A 434 24.12 6.83 -8.24
C LEU A 434 24.39 7.12 -6.77
N ASP A 435 23.44 7.78 -6.11
CA ASP A 435 23.35 7.75 -4.65
C ASP A 435 22.76 6.41 -4.19
N GLU A 436 23.09 5.98 -2.96
CA GLU A 436 22.53 4.76 -2.38
C GLU A 436 21.00 4.86 -2.30
N PHE A 437 20.30 4.11 -3.16
CA PHE A 437 18.84 4.12 -3.20
C PHE A 437 18.25 3.09 -2.23
N SER A 438 17.45 3.58 -1.27
CA SER A 438 16.67 2.74 -0.36
C SER A 438 15.27 3.30 -0.19
N PHE A 439 14.26 2.62 -0.73
CA PHE A 439 12.88 3.05 -0.58
C PHE A 439 12.39 2.81 0.86
N GLN A 440 12.06 3.90 1.56
CA GLN A 440 11.49 3.83 2.91
C GLN A 440 10.00 4.16 2.88
N PRO A 441 9.17 3.51 3.72
CA PRO A 441 7.78 3.90 3.88
C PRO A 441 7.67 5.34 4.42
N ALA A 442 6.52 5.98 4.15
CA ALA A 442 6.25 7.31 4.70
C ALA A 442 6.32 7.30 6.23
N ALA A 443 6.60 8.46 6.81
CA ALA A 443 6.62 8.62 8.25
C ALA A 443 5.27 8.23 8.87
N ALA A 444 5.31 7.75 10.12
CA ALA A 444 4.15 7.16 10.78
C ALA A 444 3.00 8.14 11.01
N ASP A 445 3.32 9.43 11.22
CA ASP A 445 2.36 10.53 11.32
C ASP A 445 1.64 10.77 9.99
N GLU A 446 2.36 10.73 8.87
CA GLU A 446 1.75 10.86 7.54
C GLU A 446 0.84 9.66 7.24
N ARG A 447 1.28 8.44 7.55
CA ARG A 447 0.47 7.21 7.41
C ARG A 447 -0.80 7.28 8.27
N LEU A 448 -0.68 7.78 9.50
CA LEU A 448 -1.82 7.97 10.39
C LEU A 448 -2.78 9.05 9.87
N ALA A 449 -2.26 10.15 9.33
CA ALA A 449 -3.06 11.21 8.71
C ALA A 449 -3.86 10.67 7.51
N ARG A 450 -3.23 9.86 6.65
CA ARG A 450 -3.91 9.17 5.53
C ARG A 450 -5.00 8.21 6.01
N ALA A 451 -4.77 7.53 7.14
CA ALA A 451 -5.76 6.65 7.75
C ALA A 451 -6.90 7.40 8.49
N GLY A 452 -6.84 8.73 8.59
CA GLY A 452 -7.82 9.55 9.31
C GLY A 452 -9.25 9.39 8.81
N THR A 453 -9.47 9.37 7.50
CA THR A 453 -10.81 9.17 6.91
C THR A 453 -11.39 7.79 7.23
N PRO A 454 -10.66 6.67 6.98
CA PRO A 454 -11.05 5.35 7.48
C PRO A 454 -11.39 5.27 8.97
N LEU A 455 -10.54 5.87 9.82
CA LEU A 455 -10.77 5.91 11.27
C LEU A 455 -12.03 6.68 11.63
N GLY A 456 -12.29 7.80 10.94
CA GLY A 456 -13.52 8.59 11.10
C GLY A 456 -14.77 7.80 10.73
N MET A 457 -14.74 7.06 9.61
CA MET A 457 -15.85 6.20 9.16
C MET A 457 -16.16 5.11 10.20
N LEU A 458 -15.13 4.39 10.67
CA LEU A 458 -15.31 3.33 11.67
C LEU A 458 -15.78 3.88 13.02
N SER A 459 -15.29 5.06 13.42
CA SER A 459 -15.75 5.74 14.63
C SER A 459 -17.22 6.13 14.54
N ALA A 460 -17.67 6.64 13.39
CA ALA A 460 -19.07 6.96 13.15
C ALA A 460 -19.96 5.70 13.22
N TRP A 461 -19.54 4.59 12.61
CA TRP A 461 -20.20 3.29 12.75
C TRP A 461 -20.34 2.86 14.20
N LEU A 462 -19.24 2.91 14.96
CA LEU A 462 -19.23 2.51 16.36
C LEU A 462 -20.17 3.37 17.21
N LEU A 463 -20.15 4.70 17.01
CA LEU A 463 -21.02 5.64 17.70
C LEU A 463 -22.50 5.38 17.38
N LEU A 464 -22.85 5.17 16.12
CA LEU A 464 -24.23 4.89 15.70
C LEU A 464 -24.75 3.57 16.30
N LEU A 465 -23.94 2.51 16.25
CA LEU A 465 -24.32 1.19 16.76
C LEU A 465 -24.43 1.15 18.28
N THR A 466 -23.50 1.81 18.99
CA THR A 466 -23.55 1.93 20.46
C THR A 466 -24.76 2.75 20.91
N ALA A 467 -25.02 3.89 20.27
CA ALA A 467 -26.19 4.72 20.57
C ALA A 467 -27.50 3.95 20.31
N GLY A 468 -27.60 3.26 19.18
CA GLY A 468 -28.73 2.40 18.86
C GLY A 468 -28.93 1.27 19.87
N GLY A 469 -27.83 0.62 20.29
CA GLY A 469 -27.86 -0.47 21.25
C GLY A 469 -28.29 -0.03 22.64
N VAL A 470 -27.80 1.12 23.12
CA VAL A 470 -28.27 1.75 24.37
C VAL A 470 -29.74 2.13 24.25
N GLY A 471 -30.19 2.66 23.12
CA GLY A 471 -31.60 2.95 22.86
C GLY A 471 -32.50 1.70 22.94
N ALA A 472 -32.04 0.58 22.36
CA ALA A 472 -32.73 -0.71 22.44
C ALA A 472 -32.74 -1.26 23.88
N ALA A 473 -31.63 -1.14 24.60
CA ALA A 473 -31.48 -1.59 25.99
C ALA A 473 -32.44 -0.85 26.94
N ARG A 474 -32.63 0.46 26.76
CA ARG A 474 -33.60 1.25 27.55
C ARG A 474 -35.05 0.81 27.37
N ARG A 475 -35.39 0.19 26.24
CA ARG A 475 -36.74 -0.30 25.95
C ARG A 475 -37.00 -1.71 26.50
N MET A 476 -35.99 -2.35 27.10
CA MET A 476 -36.20 -3.66 27.74
C MET A 476 -37.08 -3.48 28.97
N GLN A 477 -38.24 -4.11 28.95
CA GLN A 477 -39.19 -4.16 30.06
C GLN A 477 -39.30 -5.60 30.59
N PRO A 478 -39.68 -5.78 31.87
CA PRO A 478 -39.92 -7.08 32.48
C PRO A 478 -40.89 -7.96 31.69
#